data_AF-A0A7G1IM40-F1
#
_entry.id   AF-A0A7G1IM40-F1
#
_cell.length_a   1.000
_cell.length_b   1.000
_cell.length_c   1.000
_cell.angle_alpha   90.00
_cell.angle_beta   90.00
_cell.angle_gamma   90.00
#
_symmetry.space_group_name_H-M   'P 1'
#
loop_
_entity.id
_entity.type
_entity.pdbx_description
1 polymer ?
#
loop_
_entity_poly.entity_id
_entity_poly.type
_entity_poly.pdbx_seq_one_letter_code
_entity_poly.pdbx_strand_id
1 'polypeptide(L)'
;MAARQRPGDDADAVSSIHGLTRRALAGLQAWLARPDTSGTALVVLTCRAVAISPYDRAPDLAQAAVWALLHSAHNEYPGRIRLVDTDLAGASADTLLHLLATFAGTGGEPQLALRDGVAHIPRLTPARALTPPPTPHWQLITTGRGDLANLTLVPTPAPTTLGPGQIRVQIRAAGLNFHDVVVALAAISDEGLGAEAAGVVVDTADDVTDFAPGMR
;
A
#
# COMPACT_ATOMS: atom_id res chain seq x y z
N MET A 1 13.51 11.26 -2.55
CA MET A 1 13.52 11.79 -3.92
C MET A 1 12.30 11.25 -4.66
N ALA A 2 11.16 11.95 -4.57
CA ALA A 2 9.95 11.55 -5.29
C ALA A 2 10.18 11.82 -6.78
N ALA A 3 10.21 10.75 -7.59
CA ALA A 3 10.23 10.90 -9.04
C ALA A 3 8.94 11.63 -9.44
N ARG A 4 9.08 12.83 -9.99
CA ARG A 4 7.98 13.47 -10.72
C ARG A 4 7.65 12.56 -11.90
N GLN A 5 6.51 11.88 -11.83
CA GLN A 5 5.93 11.21 -12.99
C GLN A 5 5.73 12.24 -14.11
N ARG A 6 6.30 11.99 -15.28
CA ARG A 6 6.05 12.84 -16.44
C ARG A 6 4.68 12.47 -17.02
N PRO A 7 3.92 13.42 -17.57
CA PRO A 7 2.60 13.15 -18.15
C PRO A 7 2.59 12.08 -19.27
N GLY A 8 3.74 11.79 -19.88
CA GLY A 8 3.90 10.66 -20.83
C GLY A 8 3.98 9.29 -20.16
N ASP A 9 4.57 9.19 -18.96
CA ASP A 9 4.69 7.93 -18.22
C ASP A 9 3.31 7.41 -17.78
N ASP A 10 2.38 8.32 -17.44
CA ASP A 10 1.03 7.96 -17.01
C ASP A 10 0.16 7.50 -18.19
N ALA A 11 0.25 8.17 -19.35
CA ALA A 11 -0.46 7.76 -20.56
C ALA A 11 0.02 6.37 -21.05
N ASP A 12 1.33 6.13 -20.99
CA ASP A 12 1.93 4.84 -21.31
C ASP A 12 1.55 3.77 -20.28
N ALA A 13 1.49 4.11 -18.99
CA ALA A 13 1.01 3.20 -17.94
C ALA A 13 -0.45 2.81 -18.14
N VAL A 14 -1.35 3.77 -18.42
CA VAL A 14 -2.77 3.51 -18.69
C VAL A 14 -2.94 2.63 -19.94
N SER A 15 -2.20 2.92 -21.00
CA SER A 15 -2.18 2.08 -22.21
C SER A 15 -1.71 0.66 -21.92
N SER A 16 -0.65 0.50 -21.11
CA SER A 16 -0.13 -0.79 -20.68
C SER A 16 -1.15 -1.60 -19.87
N ILE A 17 -1.81 -0.97 -18.90
CA ILE A 17 -2.90 -1.56 -18.10
C ILE A 17 -3.99 -2.08 -19.05
N HIS A 18 -4.55 -1.21 -19.88
CA HIS A 18 -5.60 -1.60 -20.82
C HIS A 18 -5.18 -2.71 -21.79
N GLY A 19 -3.97 -2.62 -22.33
CA GLY A 19 -3.43 -3.60 -23.25
C GLY A 19 -3.27 -4.97 -22.61
N LEU A 20 -2.68 -5.04 -21.42
CA LEU A 20 -2.46 -6.30 -20.71
C LEU A 20 -3.77 -6.91 -20.21
N THR A 21 -4.67 -6.12 -19.63
CA THR A 21 -5.98 -6.61 -19.17
C THR A 21 -6.82 -7.14 -20.33
N ARG A 22 -6.84 -6.48 -21.50
CA ARG A 22 -7.56 -6.97 -22.68
C ARG A 22 -7.00 -8.31 -23.18
N ARG A 23 -5.67 -8.45 -23.23
CA ARG A 23 -5.03 -9.72 -23.61
C ARG A 23 -5.35 -10.83 -22.61
N ALA A 24 -5.27 -10.54 -21.31
CA ALA A 24 -5.60 -11.50 -20.26
C ALA A 24 -7.07 -11.95 -20.34
N LEU A 25 -8.01 -11.02 -20.53
CA LEU A 25 -9.43 -11.31 -20.71
C LEU A 25 -9.68 -12.20 -21.93
N ALA A 26 -9.14 -11.82 -23.09
CA ALA A 26 -9.30 -12.59 -24.33
C ALA A 26 -8.72 -14.01 -24.19
N GLY A 27 -7.54 -14.13 -23.58
CA GLY A 27 -6.91 -15.44 -23.30
C GLY A 27 -7.73 -16.30 -22.36
N LEU A 28 -8.26 -15.70 -21.28
CA LEU A 28 -9.13 -16.40 -20.34
C LEU A 28 -10.41 -16.89 -21.00
N GLN A 29 -11.10 -16.02 -21.75
CA GLN A 29 -12.33 -16.38 -22.47
C GLN A 29 -12.10 -17.50 -23.48
N ALA A 30 -11.02 -17.41 -24.27
CA ALA A 30 -10.64 -18.45 -25.21
C ALA A 30 -10.34 -19.78 -24.52
N TRP A 31 -9.68 -19.76 -23.35
CA TRP A 31 -9.41 -20.96 -22.58
C TRP A 31 -10.67 -21.57 -21.97
N LEU A 32 -11.56 -20.75 -21.38
CA LEU A 32 -12.81 -21.22 -20.77
C LEU A 32 -13.79 -21.80 -21.80
N ALA A 33 -13.77 -21.30 -23.04
CA ALA A 33 -14.61 -21.79 -24.14
C ALA A 33 -14.22 -23.18 -24.66
N ARG A 34 -13.05 -23.70 -24.28
CA ARG A 34 -12.52 -24.98 -24.76
C ARG A 34 -13.11 -26.20 -24.01
N PRO A 35 -13.85 -27.10 -24.68
CA PRO A 35 -14.47 -28.25 -24.02
C PRO A 35 -13.47 -29.23 -23.39
N ASP A 36 -12.28 -29.37 -23.98
CA ASP A 36 -11.20 -30.26 -23.52
C ASP A 36 -10.55 -29.81 -22.20
N THR A 37 -10.85 -28.60 -21.73
CA THR A 37 -10.30 -28.04 -20.48
C THR A 37 -11.23 -28.17 -19.28
N SER A 38 -12.43 -28.76 -19.45
CA SER A 38 -13.49 -28.77 -18.43
C SER A 38 -13.07 -29.31 -17.05
N GLY A 39 -12.16 -30.29 -17.02
CA GLY A 39 -11.58 -30.86 -15.79
C GLY A 39 -10.19 -30.32 -15.42
N THR A 40 -9.73 -29.24 -16.06
CA THR A 40 -8.38 -28.69 -15.89
C THR A 40 -8.45 -27.29 -15.31
N ALA A 41 -7.52 -26.96 -14.40
CA ALA A 41 -7.35 -25.61 -13.89
C ALA A 41 -6.31 -24.83 -14.72
N LEU A 42 -6.63 -23.59 -15.07
CA LEU A 42 -5.69 -22.63 -15.64
C LEU A 42 -4.91 -21.99 -14.49
N VAL A 43 -3.59 -22.12 -14.50
CA VAL A 43 -2.74 -21.32 -13.62
C VAL A 43 -2.19 -20.13 -14.38
N VAL A 44 -2.45 -18.93 -13.86
CA VAL A 44 -1.95 -17.68 -14.41
C VAL A 44 -0.86 -17.13 -13.51
N LEU A 45 0.28 -16.82 -14.13
CA LEU A 45 1.42 -16.20 -13.48
C LEU A 45 1.39 -14.69 -13.70
N THR A 46 1.47 -13.92 -12.63
CA THR A 46 1.73 -12.48 -12.68
C THR A 46 3.09 -12.18 -12.07
N CYS A 47 3.63 -10.99 -12.34
CA CYS A 47 4.89 -10.54 -11.76
C CYS A 47 4.68 -9.25 -10.97
N ARG A 48 4.96 -9.27 -9.67
CA ARG A 48 4.82 -8.14 -8.74
C ARG A 48 3.47 -7.43 -8.85
N ALA A 49 2.40 -8.18 -9.07
CA ALA A 49 1.02 -7.68 -9.10
C ALA A 49 0.50 -7.32 -7.71
N VAL A 50 1.05 -7.95 -6.66
CA VAL A 50 0.64 -7.72 -5.27
C VAL A 50 1.84 -7.45 -4.36
N ALA A 51 1.61 -6.63 -3.34
CA ALA A 51 2.54 -6.44 -2.24
C ALA A 51 2.24 -7.47 -1.15
N ILE A 52 3.28 -8.06 -0.56
CA ILE A 52 3.18 -8.98 0.58
C ILE A 52 3.68 -8.33 1.88
N SER A 53 4.33 -7.17 1.78
CA SER A 53 4.97 -6.46 2.89
C SER A 53 4.79 -4.94 2.74
N PRO A 54 4.68 -4.17 3.85
CA PRO A 54 4.67 -2.71 3.80
C PRO A 54 5.97 -2.11 3.27
N TYR A 55 7.05 -2.90 3.21
CA TYR A 55 8.36 -2.49 2.69
C TYR A 55 8.54 -2.80 1.20
N ASP A 56 7.55 -3.44 0.57
CA ASP A 56 7.61 -3.72 -0.85
C ASP A 56 7.51 -2.43 -1.67
N ARG A 57 8.16 -2.45 -2.84
CA ARG A 57 7.89 -1.43 -3.86
C ARG A 57 6.43 -1.51 -4.29
N ALA A 58 5.90 -0.38 -4.76
CA ALA A 58 4.58 -0.33 -5.37
C ALA A 58 4.41 -1.45 -6.43
N PRO A 59 3.26 -2.15 -6.44
CA PRO A 59 2.98 -3.18 -7.43
C PRO A 59 3.03 -2.64 -8.87
N ASP A 60 3.32 -3.53 -9.82
CA ASP A 60 3.10 -3.23 -11.24
C ASP A 60 1.59 -3.11 -11.48
N LEU A 61 1.14 -1.92 -11.88
CA LEU A 61 -0.29 -1.61 -12.00
C LEU A 61 -0.98 -2.42 -13.10
N ALA A 62 -0.29 -2.76 -14.20
CA ALA A 62 -0.88 -3.56 -15.27
C ALA A 62 -1.06 -5.01 -14.80
N GLN A 63 -0.07 -5.56 -14.11
CA GLN A 63 -0.16 -6.90 -13.51
C GLN A 63 -1.20 -6.96 -12.40
N ALA A 64 -1.30 -5.91 -11.56
CA ALA A 64 -2.33 -5.78 -10.52
C ALA A 64 -3.75 -5.76 -11.12
N ALA A 65 -3.95 -5.08 -12.26
CA ALA A 65 -5.23 -5.07 -12.96
C ALA A 65 -5.61 -6.46 -13.50
N VAL A 66 -4.63 -7.22 -14.02
CA VAL A 66 -4.84 -8.63 -14.41
C VAL A 66 -5.19 -9.49 -13.19
N TRP A 67 -4.48 -9.30 -12.07
CA TRP A 67 -4.76 -10.02 -10.82
C TRP A 67 -6.20 -9.80 -10.36
N ALA A 68 -6.67 -8.54 -10.35
CA ALA A 68 -8.05 -8.20 -9.98
C ALA A 68 -9.09 -8.78 -10.95
N LEU A 69 -8.84 -8.74 -12.26
CA LEU A 69 -9.70 -9.36 -13.27
C LEU A 69 -9.88 -10.87 -13.01
N LEU A 70 -8.77 -11.56 -12.79
CA LEU A 70 -8.74 -13.00 -12.57
C LEU A 70 -9.32 -13.39 -11.21
N HIS A 71 -9.15 -12.55 -10.18
CA HIS A 71 -9.82 -12.70 -8.90
C HIS A 71 -11.35 -12.67 -9.08
N SER A 72 -11.88 -11.74 -9.87
CA SER A 72 -13.30 -11.69 -10.19
C SER A 72 -13.75 -12.94 -10.95
N ALA A 73 -13.01 -13.34 -11.99
CA ALA A 73 -13.36 -14.52 -12.77
C ALA A 73 -13.32 -15.82 -11.96
N HIS A 74 -12.45 -15.92 -10.95
CA HIS A 74 -12.42 -17.06 -10.06
C HIS A 74 -13.75 -17.26 -9.30
N ASN A 75 -14.42 -16.17 -8.92
CA ASN A 75 -15.72 -16.23 -8.25
C ASN A 75 -16.82 -16.78 -9.18
N GLU A 76 -16.70 -16.56 -10.48
CA GLU A 76 -17.63 -17.08 -11.50
C GLU A 76 -17.30 -18.53 -11.92
N TYR A 77 -16.02 -18.90 -11.90
CA TYR A 77 -15.54 -20.23 -12.28
C TYR A 77 -14.70 -20.88 -11.15
N PRO A 78 -15.32 -21.26 -10.01
CA PRO A 78 -14.61 -21.85 -8.88
C PRO A 78 -13.78 -23.07 -9.27
N GLY A 79 -12.54 -23.13 -8.79
CA GLY A 79 -11.61 -24.24 -9.04
C GLY A 79 -11.02 -24.31 -10.46
N ARG A 80 -11.51 -23.50 -11.42
CA ARG A 80 -11.00 -23.49 -12.80
C ARG A 80 -9.83 -22.54 -13.01
N ILE A 81 -9.68 -21.52 -12.17
CA ILE A 81 -8.68 -20.46 -12.33
C ILE A 81 -7.86 -20.37 -11.05
N ARG A 82 -6.55 -20.30 -11.19
CA ARG A 82 -5.59 -20.20 -10.10
C ARG A 82 -4.56 -19.12 -10.42
N LEU A 83 -4.21 -18.29 -9.44
CA LEU A 83 -3.28 -17.18 -9.63
C LEU A 83 -2.04 -17.35 -8.76
N VAL A 84 -0.88 -17.10 -9.35
CA VAL A 84 0.42 -17.10 -8.68
C VAL A 84 1.16 -15.82 -9.05
N ASP A 85 1.44 -14.96 -8.08
CA ASP A 85 2.23 -13.75 -8.30
C ASP A 85 3.67 -13.97 -7.88
N THR A 86 4.64 -13.78 -8.77
CA THR A 86 6.06 -13.97 -8.48
C THR A 86 6.83 -12.64 -8.59
N ASP A 87 8.04 -12.57 -8.05
CA ASP A 87 9.01 -11.50 -8.31
C ASP A 87 9.94 -11.83 -9.49
N LEU A 88 9.81 -13.02 -10.09
CA LEU A 88 10.71 -13.62 -11.09
C LEU A 88 12.19 -13.67 -10.63
N ALA A 89 12.45 -13.42 -9.35
CA ALA A 89 13.77 -13.38 -8.76
C ALA A 89 13.96 -14.64 -7.90
N GLY A 90 15.09 -15.33 -8.08
CA GLY A 90 15.51 -16.38 -7.15
C GLY A 90 14.76 -17.73 -7.22
N ALA A 91 13.59 -17.82 -7.85
CA ALA A 91 12.92 -19.10 -8.04
C ALA A 91 13.46 -19.80 -9.31
N SER A 92 14.06 -20.99 -9.15
CA SER A 92 14.36 -21.83 -10.31
C SER A 92 13.05 -22.28 -10.98
N ALA A 93 13.12 -22.61 -12.27
CA ALA A 93 11.97 -23.18 -12.98
C ALA A 93 11.42 -24.43 -12.27
N ASP A 94 12.30 -25.22 -11.65
CA ASP A 94 11.94 -26.41 -10.89
C ASP A 94 11.16 -26.08 -9.61
N THR A 95 11.53 -25.01 -8.89
CA THR A 95 10.78 -24.53 -7.73
C THR A 95 9.37 -24.09 -8.13
N LEU A 96 9.24 -23.35 -9.23
CA LEU A 96 7.94 -22.96 -9.77
C LEU A 96 7.10 -24.18 -10.16
N LEU A 97 7.68 -25.16 -10.87
CA LEU A 97 6.97 -26.38 -11.27
C LEU A 97 6.52 -27.22 -10.07
N HIS A 98 7.37 -27.40 -9.05
CA HIS A 98 7.00 -28.13 -7.84
C HIS A 98 5.91 -27.43 -7.03
N LEU A 99 5.97 -26.10 -6.93
CA LEU A 99 4.91 -25.32 -6.29
C LEU A 99 3.60 -25.41 -7.06
N LEU A 100 3.63 -25.32 -8.39
CA LEU A 100 2.45 -25.46 -9.24
C LEU A 100 1.81 -26.84 -9.11
N ALA A 101 2.63 -27.90 -9.09
CA ALA A 101 2.17 -29.27 -8.89
C ALA A 101 1.55 -29.49 -7.50
N THR A 102 2.16 -28.92 -6.46
CA THR A 102 1.66 -29.00 -5.08
C THR A 102 0.38 -28.19 -4.91
N PHE A 103 0.37 -26.97 -5.45
CA PHE A 103 -0.77 -26.07 -5.42
C PHE A 103 -1.98 -26.73 -6.08
N ALA A 104 -1.82 -27.29 -7.28
CA ALA A 104 -2.90 -28.01 -7.97
C ALA A 104 -3.58 -29.10 -7.11
N GLY A 105 -2.84 -29.73 -6.20
CA GLY A 105 -3.35 -30.77 -5.29
C GLY A 105 -3.89 -30.30 -3.94
N THR A 106 -3.69 -29.04 -3.52
CA THR A 106 -4.21 -28.54 -2.24
C THR A 106 -5.67 -28.09 -2.37
N GLY A 107 -6.51 -28.54 -1.44
CA GLY A 107 -7.96 -28.35 -1.44
C GLY A 107 -8.42 -26.91 -1.15
N GLY A 108 -8.16 -25.96 -2.06
CA GLY A 108 -9.06 -24.81 -2.22
C GLY A 108 -8.47 -23.40 -2.23
N GLU A 109 -7.16 -23.20 -2.10
CA GLU A 109 -6.59 -21.84 -2.18
C GLU A 109 -6.43 -21.42 -3.64
N PRO A 110 -7.10 -20.35 -4.11
CA PRO A 110 -7.08 -20.00 -5.53
C PRO A 110 -5.96 -19.03 -5.89
N GLN A 111 -5.31 -18.43 -4.91
CA GLN A 111 -4.41 -17.28 -5.07
C GLN A 111 -3.23 -17.39 -4.10
N LEU A 112 -2.01 -17.18 -4.58
CA LEU A 112 -0.81 -17.03 -3.74
C LEU A 112 0.21 -16.07 -4.36
N ALA A 113 1.08 -15.50 -3.53
CA ALA A 113 2.29 -14.80 -3.97
C ALA A 113 3.53 -15.60 -3.57
N LEU A 114 4.49 -15.73 -4.48
CA LEU A 114 5.78 -16.37 -4.26
C LEU A 114 6.87 -15.29 -4.21
N ARG A 115 7.61 -15.21 -3.10
CA ARG A 115 8.76 -14.33 -2.91
C ARG A 115 9.88 -15.12 -2.29
N ASP A 116 11.07 -15.07 -2.89
CA ASP A 116 12.26 -15.77 -2.38
C ASP A 116 11.99 -17.27 -2.04
N GLY A 117 11.16 -17.95 -2.84
CA GLY A 117 10.79 -19.36 -2.63
C GLY A 117 9.73 -19.62 -1.54
N VAL A 118 9.23 -18.58 -0.87
CA VAL A 118 8.20 -18.67 0.17
C VAL A 118 6.82 -18.31 -0.40
N ALA A 119 5.85 -19.19 -0.19
CA ALA A 119 4.46 -18.97 -0.60
C ALA A 119 3.67 -18.18 0.47
N HIS A 120 3.04 -17.10 0.05
CA HIS A 120 2.17 -16.24 0.85
C HIS A 120 0.74 -16.35 0.35
N ILE A 121 -0.20 -16.62 1.26
CA ILE A 121 -1.61 -16.78 0.93
C ILE A 121 -2.37 -15.55 1.45
N PRO A 122 -3.19 -14.88 0.61
CA PRO A 122 -3.93 -13.71 1.04
C PRO A 122 -5.02 -14.09 2.06
N ARG A 123 -5.11 -13.29 3.13
CA ARG A 123 -6.15 -13.38 4.15
C ARG A 123 -6.66 -12.00 4.50
N LEU A 124 -7.97 -11.87 4.62
CA LEU A 124 -8.59 -10.65 5.08
C LEU A 124 -8.47 -10.57 6.61
N THR A 125 -7.93 -9.46 7.11
CA THR A 125 -7.85 -9.16 8.54
C THR A 125 -8.27 -7.70 8.77
N PRO A 126 -8.79 -7.36 9.96
CA PRO A 126 -9.05 -5.97 10.31
C PRO A 126 -7.75 -5.15 10.25
N ALA A 127 -7.80 -4.02 9.55
CA ALA A 127 -6.67 -3.09 9.50
C ALA A 127 -6.46 -2.45 10.88
N ARG A 128 -5.20 -2.46 11.36
CA ARG A 128 -4.79 -1.73 12.56
C ARG A 128 -4.23 -0.37 12.16
N ALA A 129 -5.11 0.57 11.89
CA ALA A 129 -4.75 1.95 11.55
C ALA A 129 -5.32 2.91 12.60
N LEU A 130 -4.54 3.94 12.94
CA LEU A 130 -5.04 5.03 13.77
C LEU A 130 -6.02 5.87 12.97
N THR A 131 -7.21 6.09 13.53
CA THR A 131 -8.24 6.93 12.92
C THR A 131 -8.24 8.30 13.61
N PRO A 132 -8.05 9.41 12.88
CA PRO A 132 -8.16 10.73 13.48
C PRO A 132 -9.54 10.95 14.09
N PRO A 133 -9.64 11.65 15.25
CA PRO A 133 -10.92 12.03 15.81
C PRO A 133 -11.68 12.97 14.86
N PRO A 134 -13.02 13.07 14.96
CA PRO A 134 -13.84 13.95 14.13
C PRO A 134 -13.73 15.43 14.57
N THR A 135 -12.51 15.91 14.78
CA THR A 135 -12.18 17.30 15.16
C THR A 135 -11.19 17.88 14.14
N PRO A 136 -11.22 19.19 13.90
CA PRO A 136 -10.30 19.82 12.93
C PRO A 136 -8.83 19.80 13.41
N HIS A 137 -8.62 19.61 14.71
CA HIS A 137 -7.31 19.64 15.34
C HIS A 137 -7.13 18.41 16.22
N TRP A 138 -6.02 17.72 16.00
CA TRP A 138 -5.60 16.54 16.73
C TRP A 138 -4.09 16.40 16.63
N GLN A 139 -3.52 15.57 17.50
CA GLN A 139 -2.10 15.27 17.50
C GLN A 139 -1.87 13.78 17.80
N LEU A 140 -0.74 13.25 17.32
CA LEU A 140 -0.26 11.92 17.66
C LEU A 140 0.51 12.00 18.99
N ILE A 141 0.12 11.18 19.96
CA ILE A 141 0.82 11.06 21.24
C ILE A 141 1.06 9.59 21.57
N THR A 142 1.84 9.35 22.62
CA THR A 142 1.99 8.06 23.28
C THR A 142 1.24 8.07 24.61
N THR A 143 0.23 7.21 24.79
CA THR A 143 -0.50 7.10 26.08
C THR A 143 0.21 6.23 27.12
N GLY A 144 1.31 5.59 26.75
CA GLY A 144 2.12 4.72 27.60
C GLY A 144 3.53 4.65 27.05
N ARG A 145 4.49 4.31 27.91
CA ARG A 145 5.92 4.26 27.59
C ARG A 145 6.33 2.86 27.13
N GLY A 146 7.30 2.77 26.21
CA GLY A 146 7.98 1.51 25.90
C GLY A 146 7.32 0.61 24.84
N ASP A 147 6.19 1.03 24.26
CA ASP A 147 5.49 0.25 23.24
C ASP A 147 4.81 1.16 22.21
N LEU A 148 5.05 0.90 20.93
CA LEU A 148 4.43 1.62 19.81
C LEU A 148 2.92 1.35 19.69
N ALA A 149 2.41 0.28 20.31
CA ALA A 149 0.97 0.05 20.43
C ALA A 149 0.25 1.15 21.24
N ASN A 150 0.98 1.96 22.00
CA ASN A 150 0.44 3.08 22.75
C ASN A 150 0.32 4.38 21.94
N LEU A 151 0.62 4.36 20.64
CA LEU A 151 0.39 5.50 19.77
C LEU A 151 -1.11 5.74 19.61
N THR A 152 -1.55 6.98 19.81
CA THR A 152 -2.95 7.36 19.66
C THR A 152 -3.10 8.78 19.13
N LEU A 153 -4.22 9.02 18.45
CA LEU A 153 -4.61 10.33 17.95
C LEU A 153 -5.60 10.95 18.93
N VAL A 154 -5.22 12.06 19.56
CA VAL A 154 -6.08 12.76 20.51
C VAL A 154 -6.47 14.14 19.97
N PRO A 155 -7.69 14.62 20.24
CA PRO A 155 -8.04 16.01 20.00
C PRO A 155 -7.06 16.94 20.69
N THR A 156 -6.63 17.99 19.99
CA THR A 156 -5.79 19.04 20.58
C THR A 156 -6.45 20.39 20.33
N PRO A 157 -6.67 21.22 21.36
CA PRO A 157 -7.20 22.56 21.15
C PRO A 157 -6.17 23.37 20.35
N ALA A 158 -6.58 23.95 19.22
CA ALA A 158 -5.74 24.90 18.52
C ALA A 158 -5.63 26.20 19.32
N PRO A 159 -4.45 26.83 19.39
CA PRO A 159 -4.32 28.18 19.93
C PRO A 159 -5.24 29.11 19.17
N THR A 160 -6.04 29.92 19.86
CA THR A 160 -6.96 30.89 19.23
C THR A 160 -6.23 32.14 18.73
N THR A 161 -5.08 32.46 19.31
CA THR A 161 -4.23 33.59 18.93
C THR A 161 -2.82 33.10 18.62
N LEU A 162 -2.17 33.72 17.65
CA LEU A 162 -0.76 33.51 17.35
C LEU A 162 0.07 34.49 18.17
N GLY A 163 1.15 33.99 18.79
CA GLY A 163 2.14 34.85 19.42
C GLY A 163 3.04 35.53 18.38
N PRO A 164 3.84 36.53 18.80
CA PRO A 164 4.79 37.23 17.91
C PRO A 164 5.68 36.25 17.15
N GLY A 165 5.86 36.48 15.85
CA GLY A 165 6.69 35.68 14.96
C GLY A 165 6.12 34.31 14.58
N GLN A 166 4.90 33.96 15.01
CA GLN A 166 4.31 32.66 14.75
C GLN A 166 3.47 32.62 13.48
N ILE A 167 3.43 31.46 12.86
CA ILE A 167 2.49 31.11 11.78
C ILE A 167 1.72 29.86 12.17
N ARG A 168 0.52 29.70 11.61
CA ARG A 168 -0.24 28.44 11.67
C ARG A 168 -0.14 27.73 10.34
N VAL A 169 0.17 26.44 10.37
CA VAL A 169 0.33 25.62 9.17
C VAL A 169 -0.67 24.47 9.19
N GLN A 170 -1.44 24.31 8.12
CA GLN A 170 -2.19 23.08 7.84
C GLN A 170 -1.21 22.02 7.34
N ILE A 171 -0.80 21.15 8.24
CA ILE A 171 0.16 20.08 7.98
C ILE A 171 -0.38 19.11 6.92
N ARG A 172 0.44 18.78 5.93
CA ARG A 172 0.16 17.79 4.87
C ARG A 172 1.00 16.53 5.00
N ALA A 173 2.22 16.68 5.51
CA ALA A 173 3.12 15.57 5.84
C ALA A 173 4.00 15.98 7.02
N ALA A 174 4.29 15.03 7.91
CA ALA A 174 5.28 15.19 8.97
C ALA A 174 6.42 14.19 8.73
N GLY A 175 7.64 14.61 9.01
CA GLY A 175 8.79 13.70 9.00
C GLY A 175 8.74 12.78 10.20
N LEU A 176 9.18 11.54 10.02
CA LEU A 176 9.40 10.60 11.12
C LEU A 176 10.90 10.42 11.29
N ASN A 177 11.40 10.85 12.43
CA ASN A 177 12.81 10.79 12.78
C ASN A 177 13.10 9.66 13.76
N PHE A 178 14.38 9.29 13.87
CA PHE A 178 14.82 8.31 14.87
C PHE A 178 14.51 8.77 16.30
N HIS A 179 14.57 10.09 16.55
CA HIS A 179 14.15 10.72 17.80
C HIS A 179 12.72 10.32 18.18
N ASP A 180 11.76 10.44 17.27
CA ASP A 180 10.35 10.09 17.52
C ASP A 180 10.19 8.62 17.93
N VAL A 181 10.97 7.72 17.31
CA VAL A 181 10.95 6.28 17.62
C VAL A 181 11.50 6.02 19.03
N VAL A 182 12.62 6.64 19.39
CA VAL A 182 13.23 6.44 20.73
C VAL A 182 12.44 7.12 21.84
N VAL A 183 11.77 8.24 21.57
CA VAL A 183 10.80 8.85 22.48
C VAL A 183 9.61 7.91 22.69
N ALA A 184 9.02 7.39 21.61
CA ALA A 184 7.85 6.51 21.70
C ALA A 184 8.17 5.18 22.42
N LEU A 185 9.37 4.65 22.23
CA LEU A 185 9.89 3.49 22.97
C LEU A 185 10.40 3.84 24.37
N ALA A 186 10.29 5.08 24.81
CA ALA A 186 10.78 5.57 26.11
C ALA A 186 12.26 5.22 26.40
N ALA A 187 13.08 5.18 25.36
CA ALA A 187 14.52 4.96 25.47
C ALA A 187 15.25 6.25 25.91
N ILE A 188 14.60 7.41 25.79
CA ILE A 188 15.07 8.72 26.29
C ILE A 188 13.97 9.44 27.07
N SER A 189 14.32 10.52 27.77
CA SER A 189 13.40 11.31 28.60
C SER A 189 12.71 12.46 27.87
N ASP A 190 13.04 12.70 26.61
CA ASP A 190 12.41 13.74 25.80
C ASP A 190 10.91 13.48 25.62
N GLU A 191 10.17 14.55 25.34
CA GLU A 191 8.74 14.51 25.11
C GLU A 191 8.38 15.07 23.73
N GLY A 192 7.21 14.69 23.23
CA GLY A 192 6.69 15.14 21.95
C GLY A 192 7.15 14.28 20.78
N LEU A 193 6.30 14.23 19.75
CA LEU A 193 6.56 13.57 18.47
C LEU A 193 6.41 14.60 17.36
N GLY A 194 7.16 14.43 16.28
CA GLY A 194 7.04 15.22 15.06
C GLY A 194 7.70 16.59 15.19
N ALA A 195 9.02 16.63 15.01
CA ALA A 195 9.79 17.88 15.03
C ALA A 195 9.74 18.65 13.70
N GLU A 196 9.33 18.01 12.60
CA GLU A 196 9.35 18.60 11.27
C GLU A 196 8.10 18.25 10.46
N ALA A 197 7.71 19.18 9.59
CA ALA A 197 6.55 19.02 8.74
C ALA A 197 6.57 19.92 7.51
N ALA A 198 5.76 19.57 6.52
CA ALA A 198 5.44 20.37 5.36
C ALA A 198 3.91 20.56 5.27
N GLY A 199 3.47 21.74 4.88
CA GLY A 199 2.05 22.08 4.88
C GLY A 199 1.73 23.35 4.12
N VAL A 200 0.60 23.95 4.46
CA VAL A 200 0.16 25.23 3.88
C VAL A 200 -0.04 26.22 5.01
N VAL A 201 0.53 27.42 4.91
CA VAL A 201 0.28 28.50 5.86
C VAL A 201 -1.21 28.86 5.82
N VAL A 202 -1.87 28.91 6.97
CA VAL A 202 -3.30 29.27 7.08
C VAL A 202 -3.54 30.53 7.89
N ASP A 203 -2.58 30.95 8.71
CA ASP A 203 -2.66 32.14 9.55
C ASP A 203 -1.25 32.62 9.92
N THR A 204 -1.09 33.91 10.19
CA THR A 204 0.19 34.56 10.53
C THR A 204 -0.04 35.60 11.62
N ALA A 205 0.90 35.73 12.56
CA ALA A 205 0.87 36.83 13.51
C ALA A 205 1.08 38.19 12.80
N ASP A 206 0.60 39.28 13.41
CA ASP A 206 0.62 40.62 12.81
C ASP A 206 2.03 41.12 12.46
N ASP A 207 3.05 40.63 13.16
CA ASP A 207 4.46 41.00 12.98
C ASP A 207 5.20 40.14 11.94
N VAL A 208 4.55 39.13 11.35
CA VAL A 208 5.15 38.24 10.35
C VAL A 208 4.90 38.78 8.94
N THR A 209 5.97 39.18 8.25
CA THR A 209 5.90 39.71 6.87
C THR A 209 6.39 38.75 5.78
N ASP A 210 7.18 37.74 6.15
CA ASP A 210 7.84 36.84 5.20
C ASP A 210 6.95 35.67 4.74
N PHE A 211 5.79 35.49 5.38
CA PHE A 211 4.83 34.44 5.09
C PHE A 211 3.43 35.03 4.93
N ALA A 212 2.62 34.38 4.10
CA ALA A 212 1.23 34.72 3.90
C ALA A 212 0.38 33.43 3.82
N PRO A 213 -0.89 33.47 4.23
CA PRO A 213 -1.82 32.37 4.02
C PRO A 213 -1.84 31.88 2.56
N GLY A 214 -1.78 30.56 2.37
CA GLY A 214 -1.71 29.89 1.06
C GLY A 214 -0.31 29.50 0.60
N MET A 215 0.76 29.99 1.25
CA MET A 215 2.13 29.58 0.97
C MET A 215 2.38 28.12 1.39
N ARG A 216 3.29 27.42 0.69
CA ARG A 216 3.63 26.00 0.86
C ARG A 216 5.06 25.83 1.33
#